data_AF-A0A4R4LP91-F1
#
_entry.id   AF-A0A4R4LP91-F1
#
_cell.length_a   1.000
_cell.length_b   1.000
_cell.length_c   1.000
_cell.angle_alpha   90.00
_cell.angle_beta   90.00
_cell.angle_gamma   90.00
#
_symmetry.space_group_name_H-M   'P 1'
#
loop_
_entity.id
_entity.type
_entity.pdbx_description
1 polymer ?
#
loop_
_entity_poly.entity_id
_entity_poly.type
_entity_poly.pdbx_seq_one_letter_code
_entity_poly.pdbx_strand_id
1 'polypeptide(L)'
;MPGASLVTGGGLTPGATSRMVDRLVAAGCVKRTPDASDRRRVLVEATDEGLDRANAHYAGLTARTREDLATLDEDQLRTLLRFVRLSESSALAEVRRLRTQR
;
A
#
# COMPACT_ATOMS: atom_id res chain seq x y z
N MET A 1 -4.90 13.18 0.86
CA MET A 1 -4.30 11.98 1.47
C MET A 1 -2.88 12.32 1.91
N PRO A 2 -2.53 12.27 3.20
CA PRO A 2 -1.13 12.40 3.62
C PRO A 2 -0.36 11.15 3.12
N GLY A 3 0.87 11.37 2.63
CA GLY A 3 1.68 10.43 1.86
C GLY A 3 1.66 8.97 2.36
N ALA A 4 1.33 8.06 1.45
CA ALA A 4 1.43 6.62 1.70
C ALA A 4 2.91 6.25 1.85
N SER A 5 3.34 5.94 3.08
CA SER A 5 4.65 5.35 3.34
C SER A 5 4.61 3.88 2.89
N LEU A 6 5.41 3.53 1.90
CA LEU A 6 5.55 2.15 1.45
C LEU A 6 6.23 1.32 2.55
N VAL A 7 5.44 0.62 3.37
CA VAL A 7 5.95 -0.48 4.19
C VAL A 7 6.31 -1.61 3.24
N THR A 8 7.61 -1.90 3.12
CA THR A 8 8.11 -3.01 2.29
C THR A 8 7.55 -4.33 2.84
N GLY A 9 6.51 -4.85 2.19
CA GLY A 9 5.86 -6.11 2.51
C GLY A 9 6.79 -7.31 2.29
N GLY A 10 6.65 -8.32 3.15
CA GLY A 10 7.54 -9.47 3.24
C GLY A 10 7.62 -10.29 1.94
N GLY A 11 8.84 -10.60 1.52
CA GLY A 11 9.14 -11.50 0.42
C GLY A 11 10.35 -11.11 -0.42
N LEU A 12 10.70 -9.81 -0.45
CA LEU A 12 11.82 -9.30 -1.23
C LEU A 12 13.03 -8.97 -0.34
N THR A 13 14.23 -9.35 -0.80
CA THR A 13 15.46 -8.92 -0.15
C THR A 13 15.63 -7.40 -0.27
N PRO A 14 16.32 -6.73 0.67
CA PRO A 14 16.51 -5.27 0.62
C PRO A 14 17.05 -4.77 -0.72
N GLY A 15 18.00 -5.51 -1.33
CA GLY A 15 18.56 -5.18 -2.65
C GLY A 15 17.60 -5.42 -3.82
N ALA A 16 16.65 -6.35 -3.72
CA ALA A 16 15.59 -6.51 -4.72
C ALA A 16 14.57 -5.36 -4.63
N THR A 17 14.21 -4.97 -3.41
CA THR A 17 13.31 -3.84 -3.15
C THR A 17 13.90 -2.52 -3.63
N SER A 18 15.17 -2.24 -3.36
CA SER A 18 15.84 -1.01 -3.85
C SER A 18 15.77 -0.91 -5.37
N ARG A 19 16.12 -2.00 -6.08
CA ARG A 19 16.07 -2.06 -7.55
C ARG A 19 14.66 -1.87 -8.10
N MET A 20 13.64 -2.39 -7.42
CA MET A 20 12.25 -2.15 -7.82
C MET A 20 11.86 -0.68 -7.67
N VAL A 21 12.22 -0.06 -6.54
CA VAL A 21 11.97 1.37 -6.31
C VAL A 21 12.71 2.22 -7.34
N ASP A 22 13.97 1.90 -7.65
CA ASP A 22 14.75 2.62 -8.67
C ASP A 22 14.04 2.61 -10.04
N ARG A 23 13.49 1.45 -10.43
CA ARG A 23 12.71 1.34 -11.68
C ARG A 23 11.43 2.15 -11.64
N LEU A 24 10.73 2.18 -10.50
CA LEU A 24 9.52 2.99 -10.35
C LEU A 24 9.82 4.49 -10.38
N VAL A 25 10.97 4.92 -9.82
CA VAL A 25 11.44 6.31 -9.90
C VAL A 25 11.79 6.67 -11.34
N ALA A 26 12.56 5.83 -12.02
CA ALA A 26 12.93 6.05 -13.42
C ALA A 26 11.71 6.10 -14.35
N ALA A 27 10.65 5.36 -14.02
CA ALA A 27 9.39 5.36 -14.75
C ALA A 27 8.44 6.52 -14.36
N GLY A 28 8.86 7.43 -13.48
CA GLY A 28 8.05 8.56 -13.01
C GLY A 28 6.89 8.20 -12.07
N CYS A 29 6.76 6.92 -11.68
CA CYS A 29 5.62 6.44 -10.87
C CYS A 29 5.74 6.82 -9.38
N VAL A 30 6.97 6.94 -8.88
CA VAL A 30 7.24 7.30 -7.48
C VAL A 30 8.40 8.28 -7.42
N LYS A 31 8.49 9.02 -6.32
CA LYS A 31 9.61 9.91 -6.00
C LYS A 31 10.19 9.56 -4.64
N ARG A 32 11.47 9.90 -4.46
CA ARG A 32 12.16 9.82 -3.18
C ARG A 32 12.22 11.19 -2.54
N THR A 33 11.74 11.30 -1.32
CA THR A 33 11.71 12.55 -0.57
C THR A 33 12.51 12.34 0.73
N PRO A 34 13.43 13.25 1.10
CA PRO A 34 14.11 13.18 2.40
C PRO A 34 13.09 13.20 3.54
N ASP A 35 13.30 12.37 4.55
CA ASP A 35 12.49 12.45 5.76
C ASP A 35 12.85 13.73 6.53
N ALA A 36 11.85 14.57 6.81
CA ALA A 36 12.04 15.84 7.50
C ALA A 36 12.49 15.69 8.96
N SER A 37 12.23 14.53 9.57
CA SER A 37 12.57 14.20 10.96
C SER A 37 13.91 13.50 11.12
N ASP A 38 14.37 12.76 10.10
CA ASP A 38 15.64 12.04 10.10
C ASP A 38 16.27 12.03 8.70
N ARG A 39 17.29 12.85 8.49
CA ARG A 39 17.97 12.99 7.19
C ARG A 39 18.65 11.71 6.69
N ARG A 40 18.78 10.67 7.54
CA ARG A 40 19.29 9.35 7.17
C ARG A 40 18.21 8.47 6.53
N ARG A 41 16.95 8.90 6.55
CA ARG A 41 15.81 8.18 5.98
C ARG A 41 15.32 8.85 4.72
N VAL A 42 14.86 8.02 3.80
CA VAL A 42 14.24 8.45 2.54
C VAL A 42 12.85 7.84 2.49
N LEU A 43 11.86 8.69 2.25
CA LEU A 43 10.48 8.31 2.01
C LEU A 43 10.30 8.04 0.51
N VAL A 44 9.50 7.05 0.17
CA VAL A 44 9.10 6.77 -1.21
C VAL A 44 7.61 7.08 -1.32
N GLU A 45 7.26 8.01 -2.20
CA GLU A 45 5.89 8.49 -2.39
C GLU A 45 5.46 8.27 -3.83
N ALA A 46 4.23 7.82 -4.05
CA ALA A 46 3.66 7.79 -5.39
C ALA A 46 3.51 9.21 -5.96
N THR A 47 3.78 9.38 -7.25
CA THR A 47 3.44 10.60 -7.97
C THR A 47 1.98 10.56 -8.41
N ASP A 48 1.40 11.71 -8.73
CA ASP A 48 0.02 11.76 -9.28
C ASP A 48 -0.09 10.92 -10.55
N GLU A 49 0.89 11.04 -11.46
CA GLU A 49 0.96 10.21 -12.68
C GLU A 49 1.06 8.71 -12.36
N GLY A 50 1.86 8.34 -11.35
CA GLY A 50 1.99 6.97 -10.89
C GLY A 50 0.69 6.41 -10.34
N LEU A 51 -0.05 7.21 -9.57
CA LEU A 51 -1.38 6.87 -9.07
C LEU A 51 -2.38 6.71 -10.22
N ASP A 52 -2.40 7.62 -11.18
CA ASP A 52 -3.30 7.55 -12.33
C ASP A 52 -3.04 6.30 -13.18
N ARG A 53 -1.77 5.96 -13.42
CA ARG A 53 -1.39 4.73 -14.13
C ARG A 53 -1.80 3.48 -13.38
N ALA A 54 -1.58 3.45 -12.06
CA ALA A 54 -2.02 2.33 -11.23
C ALA A 54 -3.55 2.19 -11.26
N ASN A 55 -4.28 3.29 -11.10
CA ASN A 55 -5.74 3.33 -11.18
C ASN A 55 -6.25 2.84 -12.53
N ALA A 56 -5.64 3.27 -13.64
CA ALA A 56 -6.01 2.82 -14.97
C ALA A 56 -5.81 1.31 -15.15
N HIS A 57 -4.69 0.76 -14.67
CA HIS A 57 -4.42 -0.68 -14.72
C HIS A 57 -5.41 -1.49 -13.87
N TYR A 58 -5.82 -0.98 -12.71
CA TYR A 58 -6.75 -1.67 -11.81
C TYR A 58 -8.23 -1.34 -12.03
N ALA A 59 -8.56 -0.43 -12.95
CA ALA A 59 -9.92 0.08 -13.15
C ALA A 59 -10.96 -1.04 -13.35
N GLY A 60 -10.63 -2.06 -14.15
CA GLY A 60 -11.52 -3.20 -14.37
C GLY A 60 -11.75 -4.06 -13.12
N LEU A 61 -10.73 -4.21 -12.27
CA LEU A 61 -10.87 -4.89 -10.98
C LEU A 61 -11.73 -4.06 -10.03
N THR A 62 -11.47 -2.76 -9.94
CA THR A 62 -12.27 -1.84 -9.12
C THR A 62 -13.74 -1.82 -9.53
N ALA A 63 -14.04 -1.86 -10.84
CA ALA A 63 -15.41 -1.93 -11.34
C ALA A 63 -16.12 -3.22 -10.88
N ARG A 64 -15.49 -4.38 -11.06
CA ARG A 64 -16.04 -5.68 -10.61
C ARG A 64 -16.24 -5.72 -9.10
N THR A 65 -15.27 -5.24 -8.32
CA THR A 65 -15.43 -5.16 -6.86
C THR A 65 -16.62 -4.28 -6.46
N ARG A 66 -16.88 -3.19 -7.19
CA ARG A 66 -18.08 -2.36 -6.93
C ARG A 66 -19.37 -3.10 -7.26
N GLU A 67 -19.39 -3.85 -8.36
CA GLU A 67 -20.54 -4.70 -8.74
C GLU A 67 -20.80 -5.78 -7.67
N ASP A 68 -19.75 -6.48 -7.22
CA ASP A 68 -19.84 -7.49 -6.18
C ASP A 68 -20.39 -6.89 -4.87
N LEU A 69 -19.86 -5.73 -4.44
CA LEU A 69 -20.30 -5.05 -3.23
C LEU A 69 -21.73 -4.51 -3.34
N ALA A 70 -22.19 -4.15 -4.54
CA ALA A 70 -23.56 -3.69 -4.76
C ALA A 70 -24.61 -4.79 -4.55
N THR A 71 -24.20 -6.07 -4.50
CA THR A 71 -25.08 -7.19 -4.17
C THR A 71 -25.36 -7.31 -2.67
N LEU A 72 -24.58 -6.61 -1.84
CA LEU A 72 -24.66 -6.66 -0.39
C LEU A 72 -25.54 -5.54 0.15
N ASP A 73 -26.36 -5.86 1.14
CA ASP A 73 -27.07 -4.83 1.90
C ASP A 73 -26.13 -4.09 2.86
N GLU A 74 -26.65 -3.02 3.45
CA GLU A 74 -25.89 -2.14 4.34
C GLU A 74 -25.39 -2.87 5.61
N ASP A 75 -26.15 -3.81 6.17
CA ASP A 75 -25.74 -4.56 7.38
C ASP A 75 -24.61 -5.56 7.04
N GLN A 76 -24.69 -6.18 5.86
CA GLN A 76 -23.65 -7.04 5.31
C GLN A 76 -22.38 -6.25 5.00
N LEU A 77 -22.49 -5.06 4.39
CA LEU A 77 -21.36 -4.17 4.13
C LEU A 77 -20.69 -3.71 5.43
N ARG A 78 -21.46 -3.34 6.46
CA ARG A 78 -20.91 -3.01 7.79
C ARG A 78 -20.19 -4.18 8.43
N THR A 79 -20.72 -5.39 8.29
CA THR A 79 -20.11 -6.61 8.81
C THR A 79 -18.79 -6.91 8.10
N LEU A 80 -18.78 -6.85 6.77
CA LEU A 80 -17.58 -7.04 5.95
C LEU A 80 -16.51 -6.00 6.28
N LEU A 81 -16.87 -4.72 6.37
CA LEU A 81 -15.96 -3.64 6.73
C LEU A 81 -15.36 -3.84 8.12
N ARG A 82 -16.16 -4.26 9.10
CA ARG A 82 -15.68 -4.58 10.46
C ARG A 82 -14.65 -5.71 10.42
N PHE A 83 -14.92 -6.77 9.65
CA PHE A 83 -13.98 -7.88 9.52
C PHE A 83 -12.67 -7.43 8.87
N VAL A 84 -12.71 -6.70 7.75
CA VAL A 84 -11.51 -6.19 7.06
C VAL A 84 -10.63 -5.36 8.01
N ARG A 85 -11.23 -4.45 8.78
CA ARG A 85 -10.50 -3.63 9.77
C ARG A 85 -9.86 -4.46 10.88
N LEU A 86 -10.57 -5.50 11.35
CA LEU A 86 -10.04 -6.42 12.35
C LEU A 86 -8.85 -7.22 11.78
N SER A 87 -8.99 -7.76 10.57
CA SER A 87 -7.93 -8.51 9.90
C SER A 87 -6.69 -7.64 9.65
N GLU A 88 -6.87 -6.38 9.21
CA GLU A 88 -5.77 -5.42 9.06
C GLU A 88 -5.04 -5.19 10.39
N SER A 89 -5.80 -4.93 11.46
CA SER A 89 -5.26 -4.71 12.80
C SER A 89 -4.45 -5.91 13.29
N SER A 90 -4.97 -7.12 13.11
CA SER A 90 -4.30 -8.37 13.46
C SER A 90 -3.02 -8.58 12.64
N ALA A 91 -3.06 -8.36 11.32
CA ALA A 91 -1.89 -8.53 10.45
C ALA A 91 -0.77 -7.56 10.81
N LEU A 92 -1.10 -6.28 11.05
CA LEU A 92 -0.12 -5.27 11.46
C LEU A 92 0.49 -5.57 12.84
N ALA A 93 -0.32 -6.04 13.78
CA ALA A 93 0.17 -6.48 15.09
C ALA A 93 1.18 -7.62 14.95
N GLU A 94 0.89 -8.60 14.09
CA GLU A 94 1.77 -9.74 13.85
C GLU A 94 3.08 -9.33 13.16
N VAL A 95 3.04 -8.45 12.16
CA VAL A 95 4.24 -7.90 11.52
C VAL A 95 5.14 -7.18 12.54
N ARG A 96 4.55 -6.42 13.47
CA ARG A 96 5.33 -5.75 14.54
C ARG A 96 5.99 -6.78 15.46
N ARG A 97 5.24 -7.81 15.89
CA ARG A 97 5.75 -8.89 16.74
C ARG A 97 6.96 -9.60 16.12
N LEU A 98 6.86 -9.96 14.84
CA LEU A 98 7.93 -10.64 14.09
C LEU A 98 9.18 -9.76 13.92
N ARG A 99 9.04 -8.43 13.85
CA ARG A 99 10.17 -7.49 13.77
C ARG A 99 10.87 -7.28 15.10
N THR A 100 10.17 -7.37 16.23
CA THR A 100 10.75 -7.23 17.58
C THR A 100 11.47 -8.48 18.10
N GLN A 101 11.31 -9.63 17.45
CA GLN A 101 11.96 -10.90 17.80
C GLN A 101 13.26 -11.16 17.01
N ARG A 102 13.70 -10.20 16.20
CA ARG A 102 15.00 -10.21 15.49
C ARG A 102 15.94 -9.20 16.12
#